data_AF-A0A2T1GHI0-F1
#
_entry.id   AF-A0A2T1GHI0-F1
#
_cell.length_a   1.000
_cell.length_b   1.000
_cell.length_c   1.000
_cell.angle_alpha   90.00
_cell.angle_beta   90.00
_cell.angle_gamma   90.00
#
_symmetry.space_group_name_H-M   'P 1'
#
loop_
_entity.id
_entity.type
_entity.pdbx_description
1 polymer ?
#
loop_
_entity_poly.entity_id
_entity_poly.type
_entity_poly.pdbx_seq_one_letter_code
_entity_poly.pdbx_strand_id
1 'polypeptide(L)'
;MSHELLLLDYIKAHWRQHQPAQLDRGVWIALHEEVTAEAYDADTPVVKAWFMTNRKIDRCALISFKIFAENRLQVRANESHEMGEANIAPYPTAGLYYLDFLFAPLWGGGMKVEIDDRDKVIDRGRLWVS
;
A
#
# COMPACT_ATOMS: atom_id res chain seq x y z
N MET A 1 -19.36 -0.80 6.01
CA MET A 1 -18.58 -0.07 4.97
C MET A 1 -17.76 -1.09 4.19
N SER A 2 -17.27 -0.84 2.97
CA SER A 2 -16.43 -1.87 2.32
C SER A 2 -15.04 -1.91 2.97
N HIS A 3 -14.48 -3.11 3.14
CA HIS A 3 -13.12 -3.29 3.68
C HIS A 3 -12.08 -2.47 2.93
N GLU A 4 -12.24 -2.37 1.61
CA GLU A 4 -11.40 -1.54 0.74
C GLU A 4 -11.37 -0.07 1.20
N LEU A 5 -12.52 0.54 1.48
CA LEU A 5 -12.57 1.94 1.92
C LEU A 5 -11.91 2.12 3.29
N LEU A 6 -12.13 1.19 4.21
CA LEU A 6 -11.51 1.21 5.54
C LEU A 6 -9.98 1.16 5.46
N LEU A 7 -9.44 0.31 4.58
CA LEU A 7 -7.99 0.18 4.37
C LEU A 7 -7.41 1.42 3.70
N LEU A 8 -8.10 2.01 2.72
CA LEU A 8 -7.68 3.26 2.09
C LEU A 8 -7.63 4.43 3.09
N ASP A 9 -8.63 4.55 3.95
CA ASP A 9 -8.66 5.55 5.01
C ASP A 9 -7.54 5.32 6.04
N TYR A 10 -7.29 4.06 6.41
CA TYR A 10 -6.19 3.68 7.29
C TYR A 10 -4.82 4.04 6.69
N ILE A 11 -4.58 3.70 5.42
CA ILE A 11 -3.35 4.05 4.68
C ILE A 11 -3.17 5.56 4.64
N LYS A 12 -4.22 6.32 4.33
CA LYS A 12 -4.15 7.79 4.32
C LYS A 12 -3.76 8.36 5.68
N ALA A 13 -4.34 7.84 6.76
CA ALA A 13 -4.01 8.24 8.12
C ALA A 13 -2.54 7.89 8.45
N HIS A 14 -2.08 6.70 8.08
CA HIS A 14 -0.71 6.25 8.28
C HIS A 14 0.30 7.20 7.59
N TRP A 15 0.11 7.51 6.31
CA TRP A 15 0.97 8.44 5.57
C TRP A 15 0.94 9.86 6.15
N ARG A 16 -0.21 10.35 6.60
CA ARG A 16 -0.30 11.66 7.28
C ARG A 16 0.56 11.74 8.53
N GLN A 17 0.64 10.65 9.28
CA GLN A 17 1.40 10.58 10.52
C GLN A 17 2.90 10.44 10.28
N HIS A 18 3.29 9.59 9.34
CA HIS A 18 4.69 9.19 9.19
C HIS A 18 5.44 9.92 8.09
N GLN A 19 4.75 10.32 7.01
CA GLN A 19 5.38 10.86 5.81
C GLN A 19 4.44 11.87 5.11
N PRO A 20 4.01 12.96 5.79
CA PRO A 20 2.98 13.86 5.27
C PRO A 20 3.34 14.51 3.94
N ALA A 21 4.63 14.81 3.70
CA ALA A 21 5.10 15.39 2.44
C ALA A 21 4.83 14.48 1.23
N GLN A 22 4.75 13.17 1.44
CA GLN A 22 4.42 12.22 0.37
C GLN A 22 2.98 12.32 -0.11
N LEU A 23 2.06 12.81 0.73
CA LEU A 23 0.70 13.06 0.28
C LEU A 23 0.58 14.24 -0.68
N ASP A 24 1.52 15.18 -0.63
CA ASP A 24 1.55 16.30 -1.57
C ASP A 24 2.17 15.87 -2.91
N ARG A 25 3.14 14.95 -2.88
CA ARG A 25 3.78 14.37 -4.07
C ARG A 25 2.95 13.27 -4.73
N GLY A 26 2.16 12.57 -3.95
CA GLY A 26 1.32 11.46 -4.36
C GLY A 26 1.84 10.10 -3.90
N VAL A 27 0.90 9.23 -3.54
CA VAL A 27 1.15 7.86 -3.12
C VAL A 27 0.37 6.92 -4.04
N TRP A 28 1.06 5.98 -4.66
CA TRP A 28 0.41 4.89 -5.40
C TRP A 28 -0.06 3.82 -4.42
N ILE A 29 -1.29 3.35 -4.58
CA ILE A 29 -1.84 2.27 -3.77
C ILE A 29 -2.27 1.13 -4.69
N ALA A 30 -1.82 -0.09 -4.42
CA ALA A 30 -2.26 -1.28 -5.14
C ALA A 30 -2.97 -2.27 -4.22
N LEU A 31 -4.02 -2.90 -4.75
CA LEU A 31 -4.62 -4.10 -4.18
C LEU A 31 -4.22 -5.28 -5.04
N HIS A 32 -3.63 -6.27 -4.41
CA HIS A 32 -3.20 -7.52 -5.01
C HIS A 32 -4.24 -8.62 -4.80
N GLU A 33 -4.05 -9.73 -5.51
CA GLU A 33 -4.71 -10.99 -5.21
C GLU A 33 -4.36 -11.52 -3.81
N GLU A 34 -5.10 -12.53 -3.37
CA GLU A 34 -4.91 -13.18 -2.08
C GLU A 34 -3.51 -13.76 -1.94
N VAL A 35 -2.92 -13.60 -0.75
CA VAL A 35 -1.59 -14.11 -0.41
C VAL A 35 -1.65 -15.04 0.79
N THR A 36 -0.89 -16.13 0.73
CA THR A 36 -0.81 -17.13 1.79
C THR A 36 0.45 -16.98 2.66
N ALA A 37 1.45 -16.24 2.17
CA ALA A 37 2.70 -15.99 2.85
C ALA A 37 2.65 -14.67 3.66
N GLU A 38 3.60 -14.50 4.58
CA GLU A 38 3.74 -13.28 5.39
C GLU A 38 4.16 -12.04 4.57
N ALA A 39 4.33 -12.16 3.26
CA ALA A 39 4.49 -11.07 2.30
C ALA A 39 3.96 -11.49 0.93
N TYR A 40 3.65 -10.54 0.06
CA TYR A 40 3.33 -10.82 -1.34
C TYR A 40 4.63 -10.90 -2.16
N ASP A 41 4.67 -11.80 -3.14
CA ASP A 41 5.73 -11.82 -4.14
C ASP A 41 5.57 -10.62 -5.08
N ALA A 42 6.65 -10.02 -5.57
CA ALA A 42 6.60 -8.95 -6.58
C ALA A 42 5.74 -9.32 -7.81
N ASP A 43 5.63 -10.61 -8.10
CA ASP A 43 4.82 -11.15 -9.19
C ASP A 43 3.32 -11.33 -8.84
N THR A 44 2.92 -11.05 -7.60
CA THR A 44 1.52 -11.18 -7.17
C THR A 44 0.63 -10.20 -7.94
N PRO A 45 -0.39 -10.68 -8.68
CA PRO A 45 -1.16 -9.81 -9.58
C PRO A 45 -1.87 -8.67 -8.86
N VAL A 46 -1.80 -7.47 -9.43
CA VAL A 46 -2.56 -6.29 -8.98
C VAL A 46 -3.95 -6.32 -9.63
N VAL A 47 -5.00 -6.30 -8.80
CA VAL A 47 -6.41 -6.33 -9.24
C VAL A 47 -7.05 -4.94 -9.24
N LYS A 48 -6.58 -4.03 -8.38
CA LYS A 48 -7.03 -2.63 -8.36
C LYS A 48 -5.87 -1.71 -7.99
N ALA A 49 -5.96 -0.46 -8.42
CA ALA A 49 -5.00 0.56 -8.05
C ALA A 49 -5.68 1.92 -7.85
N TRP A 50 -5.03 2.75 -7.04
CA TRP A 50 -5.42 4.12 -6.76
C TRP A 50 -4.20 5.03 -6.77
N PHE A 51 -4.47 6.32 -6.96
CA PHE A 51 -3.52 7.38 -6.69
C PHE A 51 -4.08 8.27 -5.58
N MET A 52 -3.31 8.39 -4.50
CA MET A 52 -3.66 9.15 -3.31
C MET A 52 -2.86 10.44 -3.24
N THR A 53 -3.55 11.53 -2.92
CA THR A 53 -2.96 12.82 -2.55
C THR A 53 -3.51 13.26 -1.20
N ASN A 54 -3.03 14.39 -0.68
CA ASN A 54 -3.55 14.98 0.55
C ASN A 54 -5.06 15.28 0.47
N ARG A 55 -5.55 15.61 -0.74
CA ARG A 55 -6.95 15.98 -0.99
C ARG A 55 -7.85 14.77 -1.19
N LYS A 56 -7.45 13.82 -2.02
CA LYS A 56 -8.33 12.74 -2.50
C LYS A 56 -7.59 11.44 -2.80
N ILE A 57 -8.36 10.37 -2.90
CA ILE A 57 -7.94 9.07 -3.41
C ILE A 57 -8.79 8.78 -4.64
N ASP A 58 -8.16 8.64 -5.80
CA ASP A 58 -8.84 8.32 -7.05
C ASP A 58 -8.45 6.93 -7.53
N ARG A 59 -9.42 6.15 -7.99
CA ARG A 59 -9.15 4.87 -8.64
C ARG A 59 -8.48 5.13 -10.00
N CYS A 60 -7.42 4.40 -10.29
CA CYS A 60 -6.68 4.51 -11.54
C CYS A 60 -6.75 3.22 -12.35
N ALA A 61 -6.38 3.31 -13.63
CA ALA A 61 -6.28 2.14 -14.49
C ALA A 61 -5.05 1.31 -14.09
N LEU A 62 -5.17 -0.02 -14.14
CA LEU A 62 -4.07 -0.94 -13.79
C LEU A 62 -2.82 -0.71 -14.63
N ILE A 63 -2.99 -0.35 -15.90
CA ILE A 63 -1.86 -0.03 -16.79
C ILE A 63 -1.05 1.17 -16.29
N SER A 64 -1.70 2.18 -15.68
CA SER A 64 -1.01 3.33 -15.10
C SER A 64 -0.14 2.93 -13.92
N PHE A 65 -0.65 2.04 -13.05
CA PHE A 65 0.14 1.50 -11.95
C PHE A 65 1.31 0.64 -12.45
N LYS A 66 1.10 -0.22 -13.47
CA LYS A 66 2.17 -1.03 -14.06
C LYS A 66 3.31 -0.17 -14.61
N ILE A 67 2.99 0.89 -15.34
CA ILE A 67 3.99 1.85 -15.84
C ILE A 67 4.78 2.47 -14.68
N PHE A 68 4.10 2.87 -13.60
CA PHE A 68 4.78 3.35 -12.39
C PHE A 68 5.72 2.28 -11.79
N ALA A 69 5.23 1.06 -11.58
CA ALA A 69 5.98 -0.02 -10.96
C ALA A 69 7.23 -0.40 -11.78
N GLU A 70 7.11 -0.45 -13.11
CA GLU A 70 8.23 -0.70 -14.03
C GLU A 70 9.27 0.41 -13.98
N ASN A 71 8.85 1.68 -14.08
CA ASN A 71 9.75 2.83 -13.99
C ASN A 71 10.48 2.88 -12.63
N ARG A 72 9.78 2.53 -11.55
CA ARG A 72 10.34 2.44 -10.21
C ARG A 72 11.48 1.41 -10.15
N LEU A 73 11.29 0.23 -10.75
CA LEU A 73 12.31 -0.82 -10.79
C LEU A 73 13.54 -0.40 -11.62
N GLN A 74 13.34 0.32 -12.72
CA GLN A 74 14.43 0.75 -13.62
C GLN A 74 15.38 1.77 -13.00
N VAL A 75 14.91 2.58 -12.06
CA VAL A 75 15.68 3.73 -11.54
C VAL A 75 16.55 3.39 -10.31
N ARG A 76 16.76 2.11 -9.97
CA ARG A 76 17.77 1.74 -8.94
C ARG A 76 19.17 1.66 -9.58
N ALA A 77 20.09 2.59 -9.30
CA ALA A 77 20.97 2.50 -8.12
C ALA A 77 21.37 3.83 -7.43
N ASN A 78 21.04 5.02 -7.95
CA ASN A 78 21.57 6.29 -7.40
C ASN A 78 20.58 7.47 -7.33
N GLU A 79 19.29 7.29 -7.68
CA GLU A 79 18.32 8.38 -7.66
C GLU A 79 17.15 8.08 -6.71
N SER A 80 16.83 9.07 -5.86
CA SER A 80 15.71 9.00 -4.93
C SER A 80 14.39 9.01 -5.70
N HIS A 81 13.61 7.95 -5.57
CA HIS A 81 12.22 7.96 -6.01
C HIS A 81 11.37 8.71 -5.02
N GLU A 82 10.99 9.93 -5.39
CA GLU A 82 10.28 10.83 -4.49
C GLU A 82 8.83 10.45 -4.18
N MET A 83 8.29 9.36 -4.75
CA MET A 83 6.88 8.97 -4.64
C MET A 83 6.67 7.80 -3.67
N GLY A 84 5.66 7.91 -2.82
CA GLY A 84 5.26 6.84 -1.90
C GLY A 84 4.48 5.73 -2.61
N GLU A 85 4.56 4.53 -2.07
CA GLU A 85 3.83 3.36 -2.52
C GLU A 85 3.26 2.61 -1.31
N ALA A 86 2.03 2.11 -1.42
CA ALA A 86 1.43 1.22 -0.45
C ALA A 86 0.75 0.05 -1.15
N ASN A 87 0.89 -1.15 -0.60
CA ASN A 87 0.30 -2.34 -1.19
C ASN A 87 -0.61 -3.03 -0.17
N ILE A 88 -1.70 -3.58 -0.68
CA ILE A 88 -2.73 -4.30 0.07
C ILE A 88 -2.85 -5.69 -0.52
N ALA A 89 -2.84 -6.72 0.30
CA ALA A 89 -3.18 -8.08 -0.14
C ALA A 89 -4.05 -8.77 0.91
N PRO A 90 -5.20 -9.37 0.52
CA PRO A 90 -6.00 -10.14 1.47
C PRO A 90 -5.30 -11.46 1.83
N TYR A 91 -5.52 -11.93 3.05
CA TYR A 91 -5.22 -13.31 3.44
C TYR A 91 -6.47 -14.19 3.24
N PRO A 92 -6.32 -15.53 3.19
CA PRO A 92 -7.44 -16.47 3.15
C PRO A 92 -8.37 -16.36 4.37
N THR A 93 -7.84 -15.89 5.51
CA THR A 93 -8.65 -15.61 6.69
C THR A 93 -9.44 -14.33 6.48
N ALA A 94 -10.77 -14.43 6.51
CA ALA A 94 -11.67 -13.31 6.31
C ALA A 94 -11.34 -12.14 7.26
N GLY A 95 -11.31 -10.92 6.70
CA GLY A 95 -11.01 -9.69 7.44
C GLY A 95 -9.52 -9.43 7.67
N LEU A 96 -8.63 -10.33 7.28
CA LEU A 96 -7.19 -10.19 7.51
C LEU A 96 -6.47 -9.75 6.23
N TYR A 97 -5.57 -8.78 6.35
CA TYR A 97 -4.85 -8.17 5.24
C TYR A 97 -3.37 -7.98 5.56
N TYR A 98 -2.54 -8.16 4.54
CA TYR A 98 -1.18 -7.64 4.50
C TYR A 98 -1.24 -6.19 3.99
N LEU A 99 -0.49 -5.31 4.64
CA LEU A 99 -0.21 -3.97 4.16
C LEU A 99 1.30 -3.76 4.14
N ASP A 100 1.80 -3.09 3.11
CA ASP A 100 3.10 -2.45 3.22
C ASP A 100 3.12 -1.03 2.69
N PHE A 101 4.20 -0.36 3.07
CA PHE A 101 4.48 1.02 2.76
C PHE A 101 5.93 1.10 2.33
N LEU A 102 6.16 1.65 1.15
CA LEU A 102 7.48 1.81 0.56
C LEU A 102 7.73 3.27 0.25
N PHE A 103 8.85 3.78 0.74
CA PHE A 103 9.38 5.09 0.41
C PHE A 103 10.88 4.99 0.16
N ALA A 104 11.26 4.74 -1.09
CA ALA A 104 12.65 4.51 -1.44
C ALA A 104 13.48 5.82 -1.39
N PRO A 105 14.76 5.77 -0.97
CA PRO A 105 15.44 4.69 -0.23
C PRO A 105 15.31 4.85 1.30
N LEU A 106 14.40 5.70 1.77
CA LEU A 106 14.44 6.27 3.12
C LEU A 106 13.73 5.42 4.17
N TRP A 107 12.70 4.68 3.78
CA TRP A 107 11.87 3.95 4.73
C TRP A 107 10.98 2.89 4.07
N GLY A 108 10.79 1.76 4.73
CA GLY A 108 9.70 0.85 4.39
C GLY A 108 9.26 0.00 5.58
N GLY A 109 8.04 -0.52 5.51
CA GLY A 109 7.55 -1.48 6.49
C GLY A 109 6.33 -2.24 6.02
N GLY A 110 6.27 -3.50 6.41
CA GLY A 110 5.11 -4.38 6.22
C GLY A 110 4.45 -4.69 7.55
N MET A 111 3.12 -4.81 7.52
CA MET A 111 2.31 -5.12 8.69
C MET A 111 1.11 -5.99 8.33
N LYS A 112 0.64 -6.71 9.33
CA LYS A 112 -0.59 -7.48 9.26
C LYS A 112 -1.70 -6.68 9.95
N VAL A 113 -2.82 -6.51 9.28
CA VAL A 113 -3.99 -5.82 9.84
C VAL A 113 -5.23 -6.67 9.74
N GLU A 114 -6.17 -6.46 10.66
CA GLU A 114 -7.48 -7.09 10.67
C GLU A 114 -8.57 -6.04 10.69
N ILE A 115 -9.67 -6.27 9.97
CA ILE A 115 -10.88 -5.48 10.07
C ILE A 115 -11.85 -6.22 11.00
N ASP A 116 -12.16 -5.61 12.15
CA ASP A 116 -13.05 -6.20 13.14
C ASP A 116 -14.54 -6.10 12.75
N ASP A 117 -15.40 -6.69 13.59
CA ASP A 117 -16.85 -6.67 13.46
C ASP A 117 -17.49 -5.28 13.58
N ARG A 118 -16.70 -4.26 13.94
CA ARG A 118 -17.10 -2.86 14.09
C ARG A 118 -16.52 -1.97 13.00
N ASP A 119 -16.08 -2.55 11.88
CA ASP A 119 -15.47 -1.85 10.75
C ASP A 119 -14.20 -1.07 11.17
N LYS A 120 -13.41 -1.57 12.14
CA LYS A 120 -12.14 -0.96 12.54
C LYS A 120 -10.93 -1.75 12.06
N VAL A 121 -9.93 -1.04 11.54
CA VAL A 121 -8.63 -1.61 11.20
C VAL A 121 -7.76 -1.72 12.47
N ILE A 122 -7.34 -2.93 12.80
CA ILE A 122 -6.52 -3.29 13.96
C ILE A 122 -5.15 -3.77 13.46
N ASP A 123 -4.07 -3.16 13.96
CA ASP A 123 -2.70 -3.65 13.75
C ASP A 123 -2.49 -4.96 14.54
N ARG A 124 -2.13 -6.03 13.83
CA ARG A 124 -1.85 -7.37 14.38
C ARG A 124 -0.36 -7.67 14.50
N GLY A 125 0.50 -6.76 14.05
CA GLY A 125 1.95 -6.88 14.17
C GLY A 125 2.69 -6.47 12.90
N ARG A 126 3.92 -6.01 13.11
CA ARG A 126 4.88 -5.73 12.03
C ARG A 126 5.46 -7.03 11.50
N LEU A 127 5.55 -7.12 10.19
CA LEU A 127 6.13 -8.26 9.48
C LEU A 127 7.59 -7.97 9.11
N TRP A 128 7.88 -6.72 8.72
CA TRP A 128 9.24 -6.26 8.47
C TRP A 128 9.34 -4.73 8.55
N VAL A 129 10.56 -4.24 8.72
CA VAL A 129 10.93 -2.81 8.69
C VAL A 129 12.30 -2.70 8.02
N SER A 130 12.49 -1.71 7.15
CA SER A 130 13.77 -1.40 6.49
C SER A 130 14.22 0.03 6.76
#